data_AF-A0A6P4B100-F1
#
_entry.id   AF-A0A6P4B100-F1
#
_cell.length_a   1.000
_cell.length_b   1.000
_cell.length_c   1.000
_cell.angle_alpha   90.00
_cell.angle_beta   90.00
_cell.angle_gamma   90.00
#
_symmetry.space_group_name_H-M   'P 1'
#
loop_
_entity.id
_entity.type
_entity.pdbx_description
1 polymer ?
#
loop_
_entity_poly.entity_id
_entity_poly.type
_entity_poly.pdbx_seq_one_letter_code
_entity_poly.pdbx_strand_id
1 'polypeptide(L)'
;MSLFSPTPWLLLLLLCFIGLEPGGQALKMPFRVNDVLPVLPRQISWPVLNNLHSAVDLLPSFVGSVTPNNGSIEWKGACFFGNEARLEFTEGDRKEPGLGGGVLYLKTSEAHSWTCMDLYVFATPYRVTWDYYFSGREHTLKFDSWEEPAELEYVKQHGISVFLMPSGMMGTLLSLIDVLPLFSNTAWGQSANLAFLSKHMGATFKKRPQPWRVTINPEDVHSGDFLAVSKIRGRWGGFETLEKWVTGAFAGHTSVCLKDEMGNLWVGESGHENEKGEEIIVVIPWEEWWELALKDSSNPQIALLPLHPEMRAKFNNTAAWEYARSMSGKPYGYHNMIFSWIDTVGYNYPPPLDAHLVVSVMSMWTRLQPAYAANMWNEALNKRLGTEELDLQEILVETEKRGITFDQLLTIPEKDEWVYSDGKSTTCVAFILSMYKEAGLFGPIANFIQVTEFTIRDAYMLKLFEDNHTRLPSWCNTEDGRVPFCQILGEYRMELPEYNTIQPYANMNENCPSLPPNYERPAQC
;
A
#
# COMPACT_ATOMS: atom_id res chain seq x y z
N MET A 1 -32.46 33.90 -48.71
CA MET A 1 -32.15 33.72 -47.27
C MET A 1 -31.81 32.24 -47.10
N SER A 2 -30.57 31.82 -47.36
CA SER A 2 -29.42 31.75 -46.43
C SER A 2 -29.68 30.73 -45.29
N LEU A 3 -28.88 29.71 -44.95
CA LEU A 3 -27.52 29.29 -45.31
C LEU A 3 -27.44 27.75 -45.15
N PHE A 4 -26.94 27.02 -46.14
CA PHE A 4 -26.39 25.68 -45.91
C PHE A 4 -24.91 25.87 -45.54
N SER A 5 -24.55 25.60 -44.28
CA SER A 5 -23.18 25.70 -43.78
C SER A 5 -22.31 24.55 -44.32
N PRO A 6 -21.14 24.81 -44.94
CA PRO A 6 -20.27 23.77 -45.51
C PRO A 6 -19.29 23.15 -44.49
N THR A 7 -19.63 23.16 -43.19
CA THR A 7 -18.71 22.77 -42.10
C THR A 7 -18.41 21.27 -41.95
N PRO A 8 -19.29 20.29 -42.27
CA PRO A 8 -18.96 18.88 -42.01
C PRO A 8 -18.04 18.28 -43.10
N TRP A 9 -18.05 18.83 -44.32
CA TRP A 9 -17.17 18.36 -45.40
C TRP A 9 -15.73 18.85 -45.28
N LEU A 10 -15.51 20.05 -44.72
CA LEU A 10 -14.15 20.56 -44.45
C LEU A 10 -13.43 19.75 -43.35
N LEU A 11 -14.16 19.30 -42.32
CA LEU A 11 -13.64 18.44 -41.25
C LEU A 11 -13.30 17.03 -41.75
N LEU A 12 -14.14 16.45 -42.62
CA LEU A 12 -13.88 15.17 -43.26
C LEU A 12 -12.73 15.24 -44.27
N LEU A 13 -12.60 16.35 -45.02
CA LEU A 13 -11.45 16.58 -45.91
C LEU A 13 -10.15 16.73 -45.11
N LEU A 14 -10.16 17.44 -43.98
CA LEU A 14 -9.03 17.53 -43.06
C LEU A 14 -8.63 16.15 -42.49
N LEU A 15 -9.57 15.26 -42.24
CA LEU A 15 -9.31 13.89 -41.79
C LEU A 15 -8.81 12.97 -42.93
N CYS A 16 -9.23 13.18 -44.18
CA CYS A 16 -8.79 12.39 -45.32
C CYS A 16 -7.37 12.74 -45.80
N PHE A 17 -6.90 13.98 -45.61
CA PHE A 17 -5.50 14.35 -45.88
C PHE A 17 -4.50 13.81 -44.84
N ILE A 18 -4.97 13.20 -43.75
CA ILE A 18 -4.13 12.56 -42.70
C ILE A 18 -3.73 11.12 -43.10
N GLY A 19 -4.29 10.56 -44.19
CA GLY A 19 -4.25 9.12 -44.44
C GLY A 19 -3.32 8.58 -45.53
N LEU A 20 -2.70 9.39 -46.40
CA LEU A 20 -1.98 8.86 -47.57
C LEU A 20 -0.82 9.75 -48.02
N GLU A 21 0.42 9.42 -47.64
CA GLU A 21 1.59 9.42 -48.55
C GLU A 21 2.66 8.41 -48.07
N PRO A 22 3.22 7.57 -48.96
CA PRO A 22 4.29 6.65 -48.64
C PRO A 22 5.66 7.33 -48.84
N GLY A 23 6.30 7.74 -47.74
CA GLY A 23 7.73 8.02 -47.71
C GLY A 23 8.15 9.31 -46.99
N GLY A 24 8.89 9.17 -45.89
CA GLY A 24 9.80 10.19 -45.37
C GLY A 24 9.21 11.26 -44.45
N GLN A 25 9.59 11.19 -43.17
CA GLN A 25 9.33 12.17 -42.09
C GLN A 25 7.87 12.32 -41.64
N ALA A 26 7.50 11.56 -40.60
CA ALA A 26 6.24 11.73 -39.88
C ALA A 26 6.10 13.19 -39.40
N LEU A 27 5.08 13.89 -39.89
CA LEU A 27 4.68 15.22 -39.44
C LEU A 27 4.45 15.14 -37.91
N LYS A 28 5.28 15.82 -37.10
CA LYS A 28 5.05 15.94 -35.65
C LYS A 28 3.74 16.72 -35.45
N MET A 29 2.64 16.00 -35.20
CA MET A 29 1.37 16.62 -34.83
C MET A 29 1.58 17.51 -33.59
N PRO A 30 0.98 18.72 -33.53
CA PRO A 30 1.20 19.66 -32.43
C PRO A 30 0.66 19.18 -31.07
N PHE A 31 -0.15 18.11 -31.09
CA PHE A 31 -0.72 17.45 -29.93
C PHE A 31 -0.80 15.94 -30.19
N ARG A 32 -0.59 15.13 -29.16
CA ARG A 32 -0.95 13.71 -29.18
C ARG A 32 -2.43 13.57 -28.85
N VAL A 33 -3.04 12.48 -29.31
CA VAL A 33 -4.46 12.18 -29.02
C VAL A 33 -4.73 12.24 -27.51
N ASN A 34 -3.81 11.71 -26.69
CA ASN A 34 -3.92 11.72 -25.23
C ASN A 34 -3.94 13.13 -24.61
N ASP A 35 -3.33 14.13 -25.24
CA ASP A 35 -3.29 15.51 -24.71
C ASP A 35 -4.61 16.26 -24.92
N VAL A 36 -5.40 15.85 -25.92
CA VAL A 36 -6.67 16.47 -26.28
C VAL A 36 -7.85 15.76 -25.59
N LEU A 37 -7.66 14.50 -25.17
CA LEU A 37 -8.69 13.70 -24.49
C LEU A 37 -9.32 14.43 -23.29
N PRO A 38 -8.58 15.06 -22.36
CA PRO A 38 -9.17 15.79 -21.24
C PRO A 38 -10.08 16.96 -21.64
N VAL A 39 -9.86 17.53 -22.84
CA VAL A 39 -10.57 18.72 -23.34
C VAL A 39 -11.80 18.34 -24.19
N LEU A 40 -11.89 17.07 -24.62
CA LEU A 40 -13.02 16.58 -25.41
C LEU A 40 -14.26 16.37 -24.54
N PRO A 41 -15.48 16.44 -25.13
CA PRO A 41 -16.74 16.19 -24.42
C PRO A 41 -16.70 14.86 -23.66
N ARG A 42 -17.15 14.86 -22.40
CA ARG A 42 -17.08 13.71 -21.49
C ARG A 42 -17.63 12.41 -22.08
N GLN A 43 -18.61 12.46 -22.97
CA GLN A 43 -19.16 11.26 -23.61
C GLN A 43 -18.16 10.53 -24.54
N ILE A 44 -17.14 11.24 -25.03
CA ILE A 44 -16.11 10.72 -25.96
C ILE A 44 -14.81 10.46 -25.19
N SER A 45 -14.43 11.35 -24.28
CA SER A 45 -13.15 11.28 -23.58
C SER A 45 -13.13 10.37 -22.37
N TRP A 46 -14.21 10.35 -21.59
CA TRP A 46 -14.26 9.65 -20.29
C TRP A 46 -14.05 8.13 -20.38
N PRO A 47 -14.59 7.41 -21.38
CA PRO A 47 -14.31 5.97 -21.55
C PRO A 47 -12.84 5.67 -21.88
N VAL A 48 -12.14 6.60 -22.52
CA VAL A 48 -10.73 6.45 -22.89
C VAL A 48 -9.82 6.91 -21.73
N LEU A 49 -10.16 8.02 -21.07
CA LEU A 49 -9.44 8.53 -19.90
C LEU A 49 -9.47 7.55 -18.72
N ASN A 50 -10.60 6.89 -18.45
CA ASN A 50 -10.70 5.87 -17.39
C ASN A 50 -9.83 4.62 -17.66
N ASN A 51 -9.46 4.39 -18.92
CA ASN A 51 -8.53 3.32 -19.29
C ASN A 51 -7.07 3.79 -19.30
N LEU A 52 -6.83 5.09 -19.46
CA LEU A 52 -5.49 5.68 -19.53
C LEU A 52 -4.93 6.07 -18.16
N HIS A 53 -5.79 6.37 -17.18
CA HIS A 53 -5.37 6.80 -15.85
C HIS A 53 -5.87 5.87 -14.74
N SER A 54 -5.15 5.88 -13.63
CA SER A 54 -5.35 5.07 -12.44
C SER A 54 -5.03 5.91 -11.20
N ALA A 55 -5.62 5.54 -10.06
CA ALA A 55 -5.25 6.06 -8.73
C ALA A 55 -3.75 5.91 -8.44
N VAL A 56 -3.11 4.89 -9.00
CA VAL A 56 -1.67 4.63 -8.92
C VAL A 56 -0.83 5.70 -9.61
N ASP A 57 -1.39 6.39 -10.61
CA ASP A 57 -0.67 7.41 -11.38
C ASP A 57 -0.54 8.76 -10.65
N LEU A 58 -1.06 8.86 -9.42
CA LEU A 58 -0.77 9.94 -8.48
C LEU A 58 0.61 9.82 -7.82
N LEU A 59 1.21 8.65 -7.89
CA LEU A 59 2.46 8.40 -7.18
C LEU A 59 3.64 8.95 -8.01
N PRO A 60 4.52 9.77 -7.40
CA PRO A 60 5.71 10.26 -8.07
C PRO A 60 6.65 9.09 -8.39
N SER A 61 7.22 9.04 -9.59
CA SER A 61 8.28 8.09 -9.95
C SER A 61 9.63 8.71 -9.65
N PHE A 62 10.52 8.03 -8.92
CA PHE A 62 11.89 8.48 -8.77
C PHE A 62 12.61 8.46 -10.14
N VAL A 63 13.30 9.56 -10.49
CA VAL A 63 14.07 9.66 -11.75
C VAL A 63 15.57 9.76 -11.52
N GLY A 64 16.01 10.17 -10.34
CA GLY A 64 17.42 10.22 -9.96
C GLY A 64 17.72 11.28 -8.91
N SER A 65 18.98 11.29 -8.44
CA SER A 65 19.47 12.28 -7.48
C SER A 65 20.47 13.24 -8.12
N VAL A 66 20.19 14.54 -8.02
CA VAL A 66 21.07 15.59 -8.57
C VAL A 66 22.11 15.96 -7.53
N THR A 67 23.33 15.51 -7.76
CA THR A 67 24.48 15.77 -6.87
C THR A 67 25.34 16.90 -7.42
N PRO A 68 26.08 17.62 -6.56
CA PRO A 68 26.96 18.70 -7.01
C PRO A 68 28.20 18.21 -7.77
N ASN A 69 28.66 17.00 -7.47
CA ASN A 69 29.98 16.52 -7.91
C ASN A 69 29.93 15.61 -9.15
N ASN A 70 28.77 15.03 -9.48
CA ASN A 70 28.64 14.02 -10.53
C ASN A 70 28.10 14.59 -11.86
N GLY A 71 28.10 15.92 -12.01
CA GLY A 71 27.65 16.59 -13.24
C GLY A 71 26.14 16.69 -13.34
N SER A 72 25.60 16.54 -14.55
CA SER A 72 24.17 16.54 -14.81
C SER A 72 23.60 15.11 -14.88
N ILE A 73 22.35 14.94 -14.42
CA ILE A 73 21.58 13.72 -14.63
C ILE A 73 20.62 13.93 -15.80
N GLU A 74 20.35 12.88 -16.57
CA GLU A 74 19.43 12.93 -17.71
C GLU A 74 18.30 11.91 -17.56
N TRP A 75 17.10 12.28 -17.97
CA TRP A 75 15.94 11.38 -17.97
C TRP A 75 14.90 11.74 -19.02
N LYS A 76 13.93 10.84 -19.19
CA LYS A 76 12.73 11.06 -20.01
C LYS A 76 11.56 11.42 -19.12
N GLY A 77 11.01 12.61 -19.33
CA GLY A 77 9.80 13.12 -18.68
C GLY A 77 8.53 12.60 -19.34
N ALA A 78 7.39 12.98 -18.76
CA ALA A 78 6.09 12.68 -19.35
C ALA A 78 5.87 13.51 -20.62
N CYS A 79 6.22 14.81 -20.57
CA CYS A 79 6.12 15.80 -21.63
C CYS A 79 7.42 15.97 -22.45
N PHE A 80 8.56 16.03 -21.76
CA PHE A 80 9.87 16.32 -22.35
C PHE A 80 10.73 15.06 -22.37
N PHE A 81 11.23 14.65 -23.54
CA PHE A 81 12.04 13.42 -23.63
C PHE A 81 13.55 13.65 -23.45
N GLY A 82 14.02 14.89 -23.49
CA GLY A 82 15.39 15.24 -23.18
C GLY A 82 15.43 16.17 -21.98
N ASN A 83 15.46 15.61 -20.77
CA ASN A 83 15.63 16.40 -19.54
C ASN A 83 17.03 16.22 -18.98
N GLU A 84 17.57 17.31 -18.46
CA GLU A 84 18.89 17.36 -17.84
C GLU A 84 18.82 18.25 -16.60
N ALA A 85 19.37 17.80 -15.46
CA ALA A 85 19.44 18.61 -14.25
C ALA A 85 20.84 18.63 -13.62
N ARG A 86 21.24 19.79 -13.09
CA ARG A 86 22.48 20.00 -12.35
C ARG A 86 22.25 20.92 -11.16
N LEU A 87 23.03 20.74 -10.10
CA LEU A 87 22.91 21.52 -8.86
C LEU A 87 24.17 22.35 -8.63
N GLU A 88 24.00 23.63 -8.34
CA GLU A 88 25.06 24.51 -7.87
C GLU A 88 24.75 25.03 -6.47
N PHE A 89 25.74 25.02 -5.57
CA PHE A 89 25.59 25.61 -4.25
C PHE A 89 25.74 27.14 -4.31
N THR A 90 24.95 27.84 -3.50
CA THR A 90 25.10 29.29 -3.29
C THR A 90 25.67 29.56 -1.91
N GLU A 91 26.64 30.48 -1.83
CA GLU A 91 27.18 30.92 -0.54
C GLU A 91 26.14 31.71 0.26
N GLY A 92 26.19 31.60 1.60
CA GLY A 92 25.37 32.43 2.49
C GLY A 92 25.77 33.90 2.43
N ASP A 93 24.81 34.81 2.65
CA ASP A 93 25.05 36.24 2.55
C ASP A 93 26.06 36.70 3.62
N ARG A 94 27.00 37.60 3.27
CA ARG A 94 28.10 38.00 4.19
C ARG A 94 27.64 38.71 5.47
N LYS A 95 26.36 39.07 5.57
CA LYS A 95 25.75 39.79 6.70
C LYS A 95 24.98 38.88 7.65
N GLU A 96 24.55 37.70 7.20
CA GLU A 96 23.97 36.63 8.01
C GLU A 96 24.59 35.33 7.50
N PRO A 97 25.56 34.72 8.22
CA PRO A 97 26.18 33.47 7.79
C PRO A 97 25.16 32.32 7.91
N GLY A 98 24.18 32.32 7.02
CA GLY A 98 23.25 31.23 6.81
C GLY A 98 23.98 30.05 6.20
N LEU A 99 23.31 28.90 6.16
CA LEU A 99 23.90 27.63 5.70
C LEU A 99 24.25 27.61 4.20
N GLY A 100 24.08 28.73 3.50
CA GLY A 100 24.08 28.78 2.04
C GLY A 100 22.83 28.08 1.49
N GLY A 101 22.71 28.06 0.18
CA GLY A 101 21.58 27.47 -0.51
C GLY A 101 22.03 26.69 -1.74
N GLY A 102 21.15 26.58 -2.72
CA GLY A 102 21.46 25.98 -4.01
C GLY A 102 20.56 26.46 -5.12
N VAL A 103 21.06 26.39 -6.35
CA VAL A 103 20.27 26.58 -7.57
C VAL A 103 20.31 25.27 -8.35
N LEU A 104 19.15 24.65 -8.48
CA LEU A 104 18.94 23.53 -9.36
C LEU A 104 18.59 24.08 -10.74
N TYR A 105 19.46 23.81 -11.71
CA TYR A 105 19.22 24.11 -13.12
C TYR A 105 18.59 22.89 -13.76
N LEU A 106 17.38 23.05 -14.30
CA LEU A 106 16.66 22.01 -15.02
C LEU A 106 16.45 22.45 -16.45
N LYS A 107 17.05 21.73 -17.39
CA LYS A 107 16.84 21.92 -18.82
C LYS A 107 15.88 20.88 -19.34
N THR A 108 14.75 21.34 -19.87
CA THR A 108 13.78 20.47 -20.52
C THR A 108 13.83 20.66 -22.04
N SER A 109 13.75 19.57 -22.79
CA SER A 109 13.84 19.60 -24.25
C SER A 109 13.08 18.44 -24.88
N GLU A 110 12.93 18.48 -26.21
CA GLU A 110 12.20 17.46 -26.98
C GLU A 110 10.75 17.25 -26.51
N ALA A 111 10.02 18.35 -26.31
CA ALA A 111 8.59 18.31 -25.99
C ALA A 111 7.83 17.50 -27.05
N HIS A 112 7.04 16.52 -26.61
CA HIS A 112 6.25 15.71 -27.53
C HIS A 112 4.91 16.38 -27.91
N SER A 113 4.54 17.46 -27.23
CA SER A 113 3.29 18.21 -27.43
C SER A 113 3.45 19.65 -26.95
N TRP A 114 2.66 20.56 -27.54
CA TRP A 114 2.72 21.99 -27.19
C TRP A 114 1.94 22.33 -25.92
N THR A 115 1.09 21.43 -25.45
CA THR A 115 0.22 21.63 -24.28
C THR A 115 0.54 20.69 -23.12
N CYS A 116 1.56 19.84 -23.28
CA CYS A 116 1.97 18.94 -22.20
C CYS A 116 2.77 19.69 -21.13
N MET A 117 2.79 19.12 -19.93
CA MET A 117 3.47 19.70 -18.78
C MET A 117 3.97 18.60 -17.87
N ASP A 118 5.23 18.69 -17.45
CA ASP A 118 5.77 17.86 -16.40
C ASP A 118 5.56 18.53 -15.05
N LEU A 119 5.24 17.72 -14.04
CA LEU A 119 5.21 18.11 -12.64
C LEU A 119 6.28 17.30 -11.93
N TYR A 120 7.20 17.96 -11.24
CA TYR A 120 8.27 17.34 -10.48
C TYR A 120 8.12 17.63 -8.99
N VAL A 121 8.50 16.65 -8.18
CA VAL A 121 8.71 16.78 -6.75
C VAL A 121 10.21 16.66 -6.50
N PHE A 122 10.77 17.60 -5.76
CA PHE A 122 12.18 17.63 -5.37
C PHE A 122 12.25 17.43 -3.87
N ALA A 123 12.96 16.40 -3.43
CA ALA A 123 13.00 16.00 -2.04
C ALA A 123 14.43 15.79 -1.51
N THR A 124 14.61 16.17 -0.26
CA THR A 124 15.67 15.70 0.64
C THR A 124 14.97 15.07 1.86
N PRO A 125 15.67 14.34 2.74
CA PRO A 125 15.10 13.92 4.02
C PRO A 125 14.64 15.09 4.90
N TYR A 126 15.04 16.32 4.54
CA TYR A 126 14.71 17.53 5.25
C TYR A 126 13.53 18.24 4.57
N ARG A 127 13.57 18.51 3.27
CA ARG A 127 12.54 19.32 2.61
C ARG A 127 11.90 18.62 1.43
N VAL A 128 10.66 19.02 1.14
CA VAL A 128 10.00 18.70 -0.14
C VAL A 128 9.45 19.97 -0.76
N THR A 129 9.76 20.14 -2.05
CA THR A 129 9.20 21.19 -2.89
C THR A 129 8.75 20.58 -4.21
N TRP A 130 7.95 21.31 -4.97
CA TRP A 130 7.52 20.90 -6.30
C TRP A 130 7.71 22.04 -7.28
N ASP A 131 7.75 21.71 -8.56
CA ASP A 131 7.67 22.70 -9.62
C ASP A 131 7.11 22.06 -10.89
N TYR A 132 6.64 22.89 -11.81
CA TYR A 132 6.06 22.44 -13.07
C TYR A 132 6.72 23.12 -14.27
N TYR A 133 6.86 22.36 -15.35
CA TYR A 133 7.53 22.85 -16.57
C TYR A 133 6.65 22.57 -17.77
N PHE A 134 6.33 23.63 -18.52
CA PHE A 134 5.46 23.61 -19.70
C PHE A 134 6.15 24.10 -20.98
N SER A 135 7.43 24.51 -20.89
CA SER A 135 8.22 24.96 -22.04
C SER A 135 9.61 24.32 -22.03
N GLY A 136 10.09 23.95 -23.21
CA GLY A 136 11.42 23.38 -23.40
C GLY A 136 12.49 24.46 -23.36
N ARG A 137 13.09 24.67 -22.19
CA ARG A 137 14.15 25.66 -21.94
C ARG A 137 14.91 25.27 -20.68
N GLU A 138 15.92 26.07 -20.34
CA GLU A 138 16.54 26.02 -19.02
C GLU A 138 15.67 26.77 -18.00
N HIS A 139 15.42 26.12 -16.87
CA HIS A 139 14.67 26.60 -15.72
C HIS A 139 15.56 26.54 -14.49
N THR A 140 15.19 27.29 -13.45
CA THR A 140 15.94 27.35 -12.21
C THR A 140 15.00 27.22 -11.01
N LEU A 141 15.28 26.27 -10.14
CA LEU A 141 14.64 26.13 -8.84
C LEU A 141 15.66 26.56 -7.77
N LYS A 142 15.31 27.56 -6.96
CA LYS A 142 16.21 28.12 -5.94
C LYS A 142 15.85 27.59 -4.55
N PHE A 143 16.88 27.21 -3.82
CA PHE A 143 16.86 26.93 -2.40
C PHE A 143 17.59 28.08 -1.72
N ASP A 144 16.86 29.01 -1.10
CA ASP A 144 17.45 30.25 -0.57
C ASP A 144 18.41 29.99 0.60
N SER A 145 18.04 29.07 1.49
CA SER A 145 18.91 28.52 2.53
C SER A 145 18.60 27.05 2.77
N TRP A 146 19.62 26.25 3.07
CA TRP A 146 19.44 24.95 3.71
C TRP A 146 18.79 25.15 5.08
N GLU A 147 17.93 24.20 5.48
CA GLU A 147 17.14 24.33 6.70
C GLU A 147 18.02 24.04 7.92
N GLU A 148 18.92 23.07 7.79
CA GLU A 148 19.80 22.62 8.86
C GLU A 148 21.19 22.24 8.32
N PRO A 149 22.26 22.28 9.15
CA PRO A 149 23.60 21.89 8.71
C PRO A 149 23.66 20.45 8.17
N ALA A 150 22.82 19.58 8.71
CA ALA A 150 22.74 18.18 8.29
C ALA A 150 22.16 18.03 6.88
N GLU A 151 21.20 18.89 6.48
CA GLU A 151 20.71 18.92 5.10
C GLU A 151 21.79 19.31 4.11
N LEU A 152 22.56 20.35 4.42
CA LEU A 152 23.70 20.78 3.59
C LEU A 152 24.67 19.62 3.37
N GLU A 153 25.01 18.88 4.42
CA GLU A 153 25.93 17.77 4.32
C GLU A 153 25.34 16.58 3.55
N TYR A 154 24.06 16.28 3.78
CA TYR A 154 23.33 15.28 3.01
C TYR A 154 23.34 15.60 1.51
N VAL A 155 23.00 16.83 1.12
CA VAL A 155 22.91 17.22 -0.31
C VAL A 155 24.29 17.20 -0.98
N LYS A 156 25.38 17.47 -0.25
CA LYS A 156 26.73 17.31 -0.81
C LYS A 156 27.06 15.87 -1.19
N GLN A 157 26.59 14.92 -0.39
CA GLN A 157 26.93 13.51 -0.53
C GLN A 157 25.94 12.77 -1.44
N HIS A 158 24.64 13.02 -1.27
CA HIS A 158 23.54 12.27 -1.90
C HIS A 158 22.76 13.09 -2.93
N GLY A 159 22.87 14.41 -2.90
CA GLY A 159 22.15 15.29 -3.81
C GLY A 159 20.68 15.50 -3.44
N ILE A 160 19.91 16.01 -4.40
CA ILE A 160 18.46 16.21 -4.29
C ILE A 160 17.74 15.15 -5.10
N SER A 161 16.86 14.39 -4.47
CA SER A 161 16.03 13.39 -5.14
C SER A 161 14.98 14.08 -6.01
N VAL A 162 14.92 13.68 -7.28
CA VAL A 162 13.95 14.20 -8.25
C VAL A 162 12.93 13.10 -8.51
N PHE A 163 11.66 13.45 -8.40
CA PHE A 163 10.54 12.60 -8.73
C PHE A 163 9.69 13.25 -9.81
N LEU A 164 9.31 12.48 -10.82
CA LEU A 164 8.42 12.88 -11.89
C LEU A 164 7.02 12.36 -11.62
N MET A 165 6.01 13.21 -11.75
CA MET A 165 4.62 12.78 -11.82
C MET A 165 4.35 12.23 -13.23
N PRO A 166 4.21 10.91 -13.43
CA PRO A 166 4.20 10.32 -14.77
C PRO A 166 3.00 10.78 -15.62
N SER A 167 1.92 11.17 -14.95
CA SER A 167 0.69 11.65 -15.55
C SER A 167 0.67 13.17 -15.84
N GLY A 168 1.73 13.90 -15.48
CA GLY A 168 1.76 15.38 -15.53
C GLY A 168 0.69 16.01 -14.64
N MET A 169 0.54 17.34 -14.64
CA MET A 169 -0.42 18.01 -13.73
C MET A 169 -1.89 17.67 -14.04
N MET A 170 -2.28 17.60 -15.31
CA MET A 170 -3.67 17.32 -15.68
C MET A 170 -4.06 15.87 -15.35
N GLY A 171 -3.17 14.92 -15.65
CA GLY A 171 -3.38 13.53 -15.25
C GLY A 171 -3.32 13.37 -13.73
N THR A 172 -2.44 14.08 -13.02
CA THR A 172 -2.44 14.10 -11.54
C THR A 172 -3.77 14.61 -10.98
N LEU A 173 -4.32 15.70 -11.51
CA LEU A 173 -5.62 16.22 -11.10
C LEU A 173 -6.77 15.25 -11.40
N LEU A 174 -6.72 14.53 -12.53
CA LEU A 174 -7.69 13.51 -12.88
C LEU A 174 -7.53 12.25 -12.01
N SER A 175 -6.32 11.82 -11.69
CA SER A 175 -6.08 10.68 -10.81
C SER A 175 -6.48 10.98 -9.35
N LEU A 176 -6.47 12.25 -8.91
CA LEU A 176 -7.11 12.65 -7.63
C LEU A 176 -8.62 12.36 -7.64
N ILE A 177 -9.28 12.47 -8.79
CA ILE A 177 -10.69 12.08 -8.97
C ILE A 177 -10.87 10.57 -8.89
N ASP A 178 -9.82 9.77 -9.11
CA ASP A 178 -9.84 8.31 -8.99
C ASP A 178 -9.49 7.79 -7.58
N VAL A 179 -8.76 8.56 -6.76
CA VAL A 179 -8.44 8.19 -5.36
C VAL A 179 -9.48 8.63 -4.33
N LEU A 180 -9.97 9.88 -4.43
CA LEU A 180 -11.03 10.37 -3.54
C LEU A 180 -12.28 9.45 -3.44
N PRO A 181 -12.73 8.76 -4.50
CA PRO A 181 -13.85 7.84 -4.42
C PRO A 181 -13.56 6.61 -3.56
N LEU A 182 -12.31 6.12 -3.50
CA LEU A 182 -11.97 4.89 -2.77
C LEU A 182 -12.37 4.96 -1.30
N PHE A 183 -12.24 6.14 -0.70
CA PHE A 183 -12.58 6.41 0.70
C PHE A 183 -14.05 6.82 0.91
N SER A 184 -14.84 6.93 -0.17
CA SER A 184 -16.25 7.31 -0.10
C SER A 184 -17.14 6.15 0.36
N ASN A 185 -18.02 6.40 1.31
CA ASN A 185 -19.02 5.41 1.76
C ASN A 185 -20.28 5.44 0.88
N THR A 186 -20.10 5.23 -0.43
CA THR A 186 -21.16 5.29 -1.45
C THR A 186 -21.07 4.10 -2.39
N ALA A 187 -22.12 3.87 -3.18
CA ALA A 187 -22.08 2.87 -4.27
C ALA A 187 -21.00 3.19 -5.31
N TRP A 188 -20.68 4.48 -5.50
CA TRP A 188 -19.59 4.92 -6.34
C TRP A 188 -18.23 4.52 -5.75
N GLY A 189 -18.00 4.78 -4.45
CA GLY A 189 -16.78 4.34 -3.77
C GLY A 189 -16.63 2.81 -3.77
N GLN A 190 -17.73 2.08 -3.55
CA GLN A 190 -17.74 0.62 -3.68
C GLN A 190 -17.31 0.16 -5.08
N SER A 191 -17.88 0.77 -6.12
CA SER A 191 -17.53 0.44 -7.51
C SER A 191 -16.08 0.81 -7.84
N ALA A 192 -15.58 1.91 -7.30
CA ALA A 192 -14.20 2.35 -7.47
C ALA A 192 -13.20 1.38 -6.83
N ASN A 193 -13.45 0.93 -5.59
CA ASN A 193 -12.61 -0.07 -4.92
C ASN A 193 -12.58 -1.39 -5.70
N LEU A 194 -13.74 -1.90 -6.14
CA LEU A 194 -13.81 -3.13 -6.94
C LEU A 194 -13.08 -2.99 -8.29
N ALA A 195 -13.24 -1.84 -8.97
CA ALA A 195 -12.53 -1.57 -10.21
C ALA A 195 -11.02 -1.47 -10.01
N PHE A 196 -10.57 -0.86 -8.91
CA PHE A 196 -9.16 -0.77 -8.54
C PHE A 196 -8.56 -2.17 -8.31
N LEU A 197 -9.17 -2.97 -7.44
CA LEU A 197 -8.71 -4.33 -7.13
C LEU A 197 -8.71 -5.22 -8.37
N SER A 198 -9.73 -5.08 -9.23
CA SER A 198 -9.79 -5.82 -10.49
C SER A 198 -8.67 -5.41 -11.47
N LYS A 199 -8.41 -4.11 -11.60
CA LYS A 199 -7.38 -3.57 -12.50
C LYS A 199 -5.96 -3.94 -12.05
N HIS A 200 -5.68 -3.89 -10.75
CA HIS A 200 -4.32 -4.01 -10.21
C HIS A 200 -3.97 -5.37 -9.64
N MET A 201 -4.96 -6.18 -9.24
CA MET A 201 -4.75 -7.48 -8.62
C MET A 201 -5.44 -8.62 -9.38
N GLY A 202 -6.22 -8.32 -10.42
CA GLY A 202 -7.04 -9.33 -11.10
C GLY A 202 -8.18 -9.88 -10.23
N ALA A 203 -8.49 -9.25 -9.09
CA ALA A 203 -9.56 -9.69 -8.20
C ALA A 203 -10.93 -9.58 -8.87
N THR A 204 -11.80 -10.57 -8.69
CA THR A 204 -13.12 -10.55 -9.36
C THR A 204 -14.25 -10.07 -8.44
N PHE A 205 -14.17 -10.36 -7.15
CA PHE A 205 -15.19 -10.09 -6.13
C PHE A 205 -16.59 -10.22 -6.71
N LYS A 206 -16.97 -11.44 -7.14
CA LYS A 206 -18.26 -11.64 -7.81
C LYS A 206 -19.42 -11.53 -6.84
N LYS A 207 -20.46 -10.81 -7.23
CA LYS A 207 -21.68 -10.68 -6.43
C LYS A 207 -22.36 -12.04 -6.24
N ARG A 208 -22.76 -12.32 -5.00
CA ARG A 208 -23.35 -13.59 -4.55
C ARG A 208 -24.88 -13.54 -4.64
N PRO A 209 -25.56 -14.69 -4.87
CA PRO A 209 -27.00 -14.76 -4.67
C PRO A 209 -27.35 -14.52 -3.21
N GLN A 210 -28.53 -13.94 -2.96
CA GLN A 210 -29.05 -13.79 -1.59
C GLN A 210 -29.49 -15.16 -1.03
N PRO A 211 -29.45 -15.35 0.31
CA PRO A 211 -29.08 -14.36 1.33
C PRO A 211 -27.55 -14.18 1.49
N TRP A 212 -27.14 -12.95 1.80
CA TRP A 212 -25.72 -12.60 2.04
C TRP A 212 -25.28 -12.80 3.49
N ARG A 213 -26.19 -13.30 4.33
CA ARG A 213 -25.96 -13.61 5.74
C ARG A 213 -26.31 -15.06 5.96
N VAL A 214 -25.44 -15.74 6.70
CA VAL A 214 -25.68 -17.10 7.18
C VAL A 214 -26.12 -17.05 8.64
N THR A 215 -27.03 -17.94 9.03
CA THR A 215 -27.35 -18.18 10.44
C THR A 215 -26.35 -19.20 10.98
N ILE A 216 -25.42 -18.72 11.80
CA ILE A 216 -24.35 -19.52 12.40
C ILE A 216 -24.87 -20.17 13.67
N ASN A 217 -24.49 -21.42 13.91
CA ASN A 217 -24.62 -22.06 15.21
C ASN A 217 -23.29 -21.92 15.96
N PRO A 218 -23.21 -21.13 17.05
CA PRO A 218 -21.96 -20.93 17.81
C PRO A 218 -21.34 -22.21 18.35
N GLU A 219 -22.13 -23.28 18.51
CA GLU A 219 -21.60 -24.58 18.93
C GLU A 219 -20.65 -25.21 17.92
N ASP A 220 -20.86 -24.95 16.63
CA ASP A 220 -20.03 -25.51 15.55
C ASP A 220 -18.75 -24.69 15.31
N VAL A 221 -18.61 -23.54 15.97
CA VAL A 221 -17.40 -22.70 15.94
C VAL A 221 -16.47 -23.10 17.09
N HIS A 222 -15.18 -23.16 16.82
CA HIS A 222 -14.18 -23.66 17.76
C HIS A 222 -13.09 -22.62 18.03
N SER A 223 -12.41 -22.77 19.18
CA SER A 223 -11.23 -21.98 19.47
C SER A 223 -10.17 -22.14 18.39
N GLY A 224 -9.62 -21.02 17.95
CA GLY A 224 -8.65 -20.94 16.89
C GLY A 224 -9.24 -20.87 15.49
N ASP A 225 -10.56 -21.01 15.28
CA ASP A 225 -11.15 -20.75 13.97
C ASP A 225 -10.91 -19.28 13.57
N PHE A 226 -10.45 -19.08 12.32
CA PHE A 226 -9.98 -17.79 11.83
C PHE A 226 -11.08 -17.06 11.07
N LEU A 227 -11.16 -15.74 11.22
CA LEU A 227 -12.10 -14.88 10.50
C LEU A 227 -11.32 -13.94 9.60
N ALA A 228 -11.47 -14.10 8.29
CA ALA A 228 -10.96 -13.17 7.29
C ALA A 228 -12.07 -12.15 6.95
N VAL A 229 -11.76 -10.87 7.11
CA VAL A 229 -12.68 -9.75 6.87
C VAL A 229 -12.16 -8.90 5.72
N SER A 230 -13.05 -8.54 4.81
CA SER A 230 -12.79 -7.60 3.73
C SER A 230 -13.87 -6.53 3.75
N LYS A 231 -13.51 -5.25 3.76
CA LYS A 231 -14.38 -4.11 3.51
C LYS A 231 -14.08 -3.56 2.11
N ILE A 232 -15.10 -3.00 1.47
CA ILE A 232 -15.03 -2.57 0.06
C ILE A 232 -15.56 -1.17 -0.19
N ARG A 233 -15.99 -0.43 0.85
CA ARG A 233 -16.36 0.99 0.72
C ARG A 233 -16.13 1.76 2.02
N GLY A 234 -16.20 3.09 1.92
CA GLY A 234 -15.94 3.98 3.05
C GLY A 234 -14.45 4.10 3.36
N ARG A 235 -14.13 4.83 4.44
CA ARG A 235 -12.74 5.08 4.86
C ARG A 235 -11.95 3.79 4.97
N TRP A 236 -12.47 2.81 5.71
CA TRP A 236 -11.83 1.53 5.93
C TRP A 236 -11.74 0.68 4.65
N GLY A 237 -12.78 0.66 3.81
CA GLY A 237 -12.71 -0.02 2.53
C GLY A 237 -11.64 0.55 1.58
N GLY A 238 -11.42 1.86 1.61
CA GLY A 238 -10.34 2.50 0.85
C GLY A 238 -8.94 2.12 1.37
N PHE A 239 -8.73 2.14 2.69
CA PHE A 239 -7.47 1.69 3.29
C PHE A 239 -7.19 0.22 2.99
N GLU A 240 -8.17 -0.66 3.24
CA GLU A 240 -8.02 -2.07 2.92
C GLU A 240 -7.78 -2.33 1.43
N THR A 241 -8.33 -1.50 0.53
CA THR A 241 -8.09 -1.66 -0.91
C THR A 241 -6.62 -1.40 -1.28
N LEU A 242 -6.00 -0.40 -0.64
CA LEU A 242 -4.57 -0.12 -0.81
C LEU A 242 -3.71 -1.19 -0.13
N GLU A 243 -4.08 -1.63 1.07
CA GLU A 243 -3.42 -2.71 1.80
C GLU A 243 -3.42 -4.02 0.99
N LYS A 244 -4.59 -4.44 0.48
CA LYS A 244 -4.74 -5.61 -0.40
C LYS A 244 -3.80 -5.51 -1.59
N TRP A 245 -3.69 -4.33 -2.19
CA TRP A 245 -2.83 -4.11 -3.34
C TRP A 245 -1.33 -4.24 -3.03
N VAL A 246 -0.86 -3.69 -1.91
CA VAL A 246 0.58 -3.78 -1.56
C VAL A 246 0.98 -5.14 -0.98
N THR A 247 0.06 -5.84 -0.32
CA THR A 247 0.33 -7.14 0.33
C THR A 247 -0.06 -8.36 -0.51
N GLY A 248 -0.88 -8.17 -1.54
CA GLY A 248 -1.53 -9.27 -2.27
C GLY A 248 -2.62 -9.98 -1.46
N ALA A 249 -2.96 -9.50 -0.26
CA ALA A 249 -4.07 -10.03 0.50
C ALA A 249 -5.40 -9.71 -0.19
N PHE A 250 -6.37 -10.62 -0.10
CA PHE A 250 -7.74 -10.40 -0.58
C PHE A 250 -8.72 -10.18 0.58
N ALA A 251 -8.19 -10.08 1.79
CA ALA A 251 -8.84 -9.64 3.02
C ALA A 251 -7.99 -8.48 3.59
N GLY A 252 -8.60 -7.57 4.33
CA GLY A 252 -7.93 -6.40 4.91
C GLY A 252 -8.02 -6.34 6.43
N HIS A 253 -8.68 -7.30 7.07
CA HIS A 253 -8.65 -7.44 8.53
C HIS A 253 -8.87 -8.90 8.94
N THR A 254 -8.43 -9.24 10.15
CA THR A 254 -8.55 -10.61 10.66
C THR A 254 -8.94 -10.63 12.13
N SER A 255 -9.73 -11.64 12.51
CA SER A 255 -10.05 -11.93 13.91
C SER A 255 -10.04 -13.43 14.17
N VAL A 256 -10.09 -13.84 15.43
CA VAL A 256 -10.04 -15.26 15.84
C VAL A 256 -11.13 -15.59 16.84
N CYS A 257 -11.76 -16.75 16.68
CA CYS A 257 -12.75 -17.26 17.61
C CYS A 257 -12.09 -17.97 18.80
N LEU A 258 -12.63 -17.79 20.00
CA LEU A 258 -12.20 -18.45 21.24
C LEU A 258 -13.42 -18.92 22.04
N LYS A 259 -13.39 -20.16 22.53
CA LYS A 259 -14.36 -20.67 23.51
C LYS A 259 -13.76 -20.63 24.92
N ASP A 260 -14.48 -20.00 25.84
CA ASP A 260 -14.11 -20.02 27.26
C ASP A 260 -14.41 -21.38 27.92
N GLU A 261 -14.09 -21.51 29.21
CA GLU A 261 -14.31 -22.73 29.98
C GLU A 261 -15.80 -23.12 30.11
N MET A 262 -16.70 -22.15 29.95
CA MET A 262 -18.16 -22.36 29.97
C MET A 262 -18.72 -22.68 28.58
N GLY A 263 -17.88 -22.65 27.53
CA GLY A 263 -18.28 -22.86 26.14
C GLY A 263 -18.80 -21.62 25.44
N ASN A 264 -18.80 -20.44 26.08
CA ASN A 264 -19.24 -19.21 25.41
C ASN A 264 -18.24 -18.81 24.33
N LEU A 265 -18.75 -18.28 23.22
CA LEU A 265 -17.95 -17.87 22.09
C LEU A 265 -17.55 -16.39 22.19
N TRP A 266 -16.26 -16.14 21.99
CA TRP A 266 -15.61 -14.85 22.01
C TRP A 266 -14.86 -14.62 20.70
N VAL A 267 -14.63 -13.35 20.36
CA VAL A 267 -13.82 -12.94 19.22
C VAL A 267 -12.68 -12.05 19.72
N GLY A 268 -11.45 -12.47 19.42
CA GLY A 268 -10.26 -11.66 19.62
C GLY A 268 -9.83 -10.98 18.33
N GLU A 269 -9.53 -9.70 18.37
CA GLU A 269 -8.98 -8.95 17.24
C GLU A 269 -8.04 -7.84 17.71
N SER A 270 -7.07 -7.50 16.87
CA SER A 270 -6.25 -6.29 17.01
C SER A 270 -6.67 -5.29 15.94
N GLY A 271 -6.96 -4.04 16.32
CA GLY A 271 -7.42 -3.00 15.40
C GLY A 271 -8.85 -2.54 15.69
N HIS A 272 -9.34 -2.76 16.91
CA HIS A 272 -10.67 -2.34 17.32
C HIS A 272 -10.62 -0.90 17.83
N GLU A 273 -11.44 -0.02 17.26
CA GLU A 273 -11.51 1.39 17.65
C GLU A 273 -12.28 1.54 18.98
N ASN A 274 -11.63 2.09 20.01
CA ASN A 274 -12.27 2.37 21.29
C ASN A 274 -13.04 3.70 21.27
N GLU A 275 -13.71 4.05 22.39
CA GLU A 275 -14.48 5.30 22.50
C GLU A 275 -13.68 6.60 22.27
N LYS A 276 -12.35 6.53 22.39
CA LYS A 276 -11.43 7.66 22.14
C LYS A 276 -10.93 7.73 20.70
N GLY A 277 -11.29 6.76 19.85
CA GLY A 277 -10.78 6.64 18.48
C GLY A 277 -9.40 5.98 18.39
N GLU A 278 -8.94 5.32 19.44
CA GLU A 278 -7.66 4.58 19.44
C GLU A 278 -7.89 3.13 19.03
N GLU A 279 -7.04 2.58 18.17
CA GLU A 279 -7.08 1.16 17.81
C GLU A 279 -6.34 0.30 18.85
N ILE A 280 -7.06 -0.65 19.42
CA ILE A 280 -6.57 -1.53 20.48
C ILE A 280 -6.87 -3.00 20.17
N ILE A 281 -6.25 -3.88 20.97
CA ILE A 281 -6.54 -5.31 20.99
C ILE A 281 -7.70 -5.57 21.94
N VAL A 282 -8.72 -6.28 21.48
CA VAL A 282 -9.89 -6.63 22.28
C VAL A 282 -10.20 -8.12 22.20
N VAL A 283 -10.87 -8.62 23.23
CA VAL A 283 -11.54 -9.92 23.23
C VAL A 283 -12.96 -9.69 23.73
N ILE A 284 -13.93 -9.73 22.82
CA ILE A 284 -15.34 -9.40 23.10
C ILE A 284 -16.27 -10.59 22.81
N PRO A 285 -17.46 -10.65 23.41
CA PRO A 285 -18.43 -11.70 23.12
C PRO A 285 -18.80 -11.75 21.63
N TRP A 286 -19.02 -12.96 21.11
CA TRP A 286 -19.40 -13.16 19.70
C TRP A 286 -20.62 -12.33 19.28
N GLU A 287 -21.67 -12.29 20.11
CA GLU A 287 -22.89 -11.54 19.80
C GLU A 287 -22.62 -10.04 19.63
N GLU A 288 -21.74 -9.48 20.47
CA GLU A 288 -21.33 -8.08 20.36
C GLU A 288 -20.55 -7.83 19.08
N TRP A 289 -19.52 -8.64 18.80
CA TRP A 289 -18.74 -8.53 17.56
C TRP A 289 -19.61 -8.71 16.31
N TRP A 290 -20.54 -9.66 16.34
CA TRP A 290 -21.44 -9.94 15.23
C TRP A 290 -22.43 -8.80 15.01
N GLU A 291 -22.96 -8.18 16.06
CA GLU A 291 -23.78 -6.98 15.95
C GLU A 291 -23.01 -5.81 15.31
N LEU A 292 -21.74 -5.61 15.69
CA LEU A 292 -20.88 -4.60 15.09
C LEU A 292 -20.66 -4.87 13.59
N ALA A 293 -20.32 -6.11 13.23
CA ALA A 293 -20.15 -6.51 11.83
C ALA A 293 -21.42 -6.29 10.99
N LEU A 294 -22.62 -6.51 11.55
CA LEU A 294 -23.89 -6.27 10.87
C LEU A 294 -24.24 -4.78 10.74
N LYS A 295 -23.77 -3.93 11.66
CA LYS A 295 -23.97 -2.48 11.64
C LYS A 295 -22.89 -1.74 10.83
N ASP A 296 -21.80 -2.42 10.45
CA ASP A 296 -20.71 -1.83 9.68
C ASP A 296 -21.20 -1.39 8.29
N SER A 297 -21.26 -0.07 8.12
CA SER A 297 -21.69 0.56 6.87
C SER A 297 -20.68 0.41 5.73
N SER A 298 -19.46 -0.10 5.99
CA SER A 298 -18.38 -0.32 5.01
C SER A 298 -18.58 -1.55 4.10
N ASN A 299 -19.73 -2.24 4.25
CA ASN A 299 -20.11 -3.46 3.52
C ASN A 299 -19.05 -4.56 3.68
N PRO A 300 -18.91 -5.18 4.86
CA PRO A 300 -17.93 -6.24 5.09
C PRO A 300 -18.33 -7.57 4.41
N GLN A 301 -17.34 -8.28 3.89
CA GLN A 301 -17.38 -9.70 3.53
C GLN A 301 -16.57 -10.46 4.57
N ILE A 302 -17.15 -11.52 5.14
CA ILE A 302 -16.52 -12.26 6.23
C ILE A 302 -16.51 -13.75 5.88
N ALA A 303 -15.33 -14.34 5.91
CA ALA A 303 -15.11 -15.76 5.77
C ALA A 303 -14.58 -16.35 7.09
N LEU A 304 -15.22 -17.41 7.56
CA LEU A 304 -14.76 -18.25 8.66
C LEU A 304 -13.98 -19.42 8.08
N LEU A 305 -12.74 -19.58 8.54
CA LEU A 305 -11.78 -20.61 8.14
C LEU A 305 -11.57 -21.54 9.35
N PRO A 306 -12.27 -22.69 9.40
CA PRO A 306 -12.11 -23.61 10.52
C PRO A 306 -10.72 -24.21 10.55
N LEU A 307 -10.16 -24.45 11.74
CA LEU A 307 -8.94 -25.25 11.85
C LEU A 307 -9.20 -26.69 11.40
N HIS A 308 -8.22 -27.28 10.70
CA HIS A 308 -8.25 -28.70 10.37
C HIS A 308 -8.35 -29.53 11.66
N PRO A 309 -9.11 -30.64 11.71
CA PRO A 309 -9.29 -31.45 12.93
C PRO A 309 -7.98 -31.86 13.63
N GLU A 310 -6.93 -32.16 12.84
CA GLU A 310 -5.61 -32.49 13.40
C GLU A 310 -4.91 -31.28 14.06
N MET A 311 -5.11 -30.08 13.54
CA MET A 311 -4.57 -28.85 14.15
C MET A 311 -5.38 -28.47 15.37
N ARG A 312 -6.70 -28.59 15.30
CA ARG A 312 -7.60 -28.41 16.44
C ARG A 312 -7.25 -29.32 17.61
N ALA A 313 -6.91 -30.58 17.34
CA ALA A 313 -6.50 -31.53 18.38
C ALA A 313 -5.17 -31.13 19.07
N LYS A 314 -4.31 -30.34 18.41
CA LYS A 314 -3.05 -29.83 18.97
C LYS A 314 -3.23 -28.48 19.68
N PHE A 315 -4.32 -27.76 19.38
CA PHE A 315 -4.55 -26.41 19.86
C PHE A 315 -4.73 -26.38 21.39
N ASN A 316 -3.79 -25.74 22.09
CA ASN A 316 -3.89 -25.54 23.53
C ASN A 316 -4.76 -24.31 23.84
N ASN A 317 -6.03 -24.56 24.18
CA ASN A 317 -7.00 -23.51 24.48
C ASN A 317 -6.62 -22.65 25.69
N THR A 318 -6.00 -23.24 26.72
CA THR A 318 -5.58 -22.50 27.92
C THR A 318 -4.49 -21.51 27.59
N ALA A 319 -3.45 -21.94 26.86
CA ALA A 319 -2.35 -21.06 26.44
C ALA A 319 -2.85 -19.95 25.48
N ALA A 320 -3.77 -20.29 24.57
CA ALA A 320 -4.39 -19.29 23.70
C ALA A 320 -5.12 -18.19 24.49
N TRP A 321 -5.88 -18.57 25.52
CA TRP A 321 -6.56 -17.61 26.40
C TRP A 321 -5.61 -16.79 27.27
N GLU A 322 -4.53 -17.40 27.79
CA GLU A 322 -3.49 -16.68 28.52
C GLU A 322 -2.85 -15.59 27.64
N TYR A 323 -2.50 -15.94 26.40
CA TYR A 323 -2.00 -14.98 25.42
C TYR A 323 -3.03 -13.88 25.11
N ALA A 324 -4.26 -14.25 24.76
CA ALA A 324 -5.31 -13.30 24.41
C ALA A 324 -5.58 -12.29 25.53
N ARG A 325 -5.67 -12.77 26.78
CA ARG A 325 -5.85 -11.90 27.96
C ARG A 325 -4.64 -11.01 28.21
N SER A 326 -3.43 -11.52 27.98
CA SER A 326 -2.20 -10.73 28.16
C SER A 326 -2.11 -9.56 27.19
N MET A 327 -2.71 -9.68 26.01
CA MET A 327 -2.69 -8.67 24.94
C MET A 327 -3.92 -7.75 24.95
N SER A 328 -5.03 -8.16 25.59
CA SER A 328 -6.24 -7.35 25.67
C SER A 328 -5.95 -5.96 26.26
N GLY A 329 -6.41 -4.91 25.58
CA GLY A 329 -6.21 -3.50 25.95
C GLY A 329 -4.87 -2.90 25.51
N LYS A 330 -3.98 -3.68 24.89
CA LYS A 330 -2.72 -3.18 24.32
C LYS A 330 -2.95 -2.49 22.96
N PRO A 331 -2.03 -1.61 22.52
CA PRO A 331 -2.17 -0.89 21.27
C PRO A 331 -2.05 -1.78 20.02
N TYR A 332 -2.63 -1.30 18.92
CA TYR A 332 -2.43 -1.87 17.59
C TYR A 332 -0.97 -1.78 17.12
N GLY A 333 -0.53 -2.76 16.33
CA GLY A 333 0.84 -2.84 15.80
C GLY A 333 1.11 -1.88 14.64
N TYR A 334 1.04 -0.57 14.86
CA TYR A 334 1.44 0.40 13.81
C TYR A 334 2.93 0.36 13.51
N HIS A 335 3.77 0.14 14.53
CA HIS A 335 5.23 0.11 14.43
C HIS A 335 5.77 -0.98 13.48
N ASN A 336 5.05 -2.10 13.34
CA ASN A 336 5.48 -3.23 12.52
C ASN A 336 4.65 -3.47 11.26
N MET A 337 3.49 -2.82 11.12
CA MET A 337 2.59 -3.00 9.98
C MET A 337 3.32 -2.86 8.63
N ILE A 338 4.05 -1.77 8.44
CA ILE A 338 4.73 -1.46 7.16
C ILE A 338 5.85 -2.47 6.83
N PHE A 339 6.50 -3.02 7.85
CA PHE A 339 7.63 -3.94 7.65
C PHE A 339 7.17 -5.35 7.28
N SER A 340 5.92 -5.72 7.56
CA SER A 340 5.37 -7.04 7.22
C SER A 340 5.24 -7.35 5.73
N TRP A 341 5.52 -6.38 4.84
CA TRP A 341 5.54 -6.61 3.39
C TRP A 341 6.76 -5.99 2.69
N ILE A 342 7.77 -5.53 3.45
CA ILE A 342 9.02 -4.94 2.93
C ILE A 342 10.20 -5.83 3.31
N ASP A 343 10.21 -7.04 2.72
CA ASP A 343 11.14 -8.08 3.16
C ASP A 343 12.41 -8.13 2.31
N THR A 344 12.39 -7.52 1.12
CA THR A 344 13.48 -7.60 0.14
C THR A 344 14.04 -6.23 -0.24
N VAL A 345 15.25 -6.13 -0.82
CA VAL A 345 15.82 -4.81 -1.20
C VAL A 345 15.03 -4.14 -2.34
N GLY A 346 14.31 -4.94 -3.14
CA GLY A 346 13.39 -4.49 -4.17
C GLY A 346 12.42 -5.60 -4.50
N TYR A 347 11.38 -5.33 -5.29
CA TYR A 347 10.25 -6.26 -5.53
C TYR A 347 9.24 -6.38 -4.37
N ASN A 348 9.17 -5.40 -3.47
CA ASN A 348 8.08 -5.31 -2.47
C ASN A 348 6.95 -4.37 -2.88
N TYR A 349 7.24 -3.43 -3.76
CA TYR A 349 6.38 -2.28 -4.00
C TYR A 349 5.71 -2.38 -5.37
N PRO A 350 4.37 -2.28 -5.44
CA PRO A 350 3.69 -2.10 -6.71
C PRO A 350 4.21 -0.87 -7.48
N PRO A 351 4.60 -1.00 -8.76
CA PRO A 351 4.98 0.17 -9.55
C PRO A 351 3.88 1.25 -9.57
N PRO A 352 4.21 2.56 -9.47
CA PRO A 352 5.55 3.16 -9.49
C PRO A 352 6.16 3.38 -8.10
N LEU A 353 5.63 2.77 -7.03
CA LEU A 353 6.23 2.88 -5.70
C LEU A 353 7.64 2.28 -5.71
N ASP A 354 8.58 2.98 -5.08
CA ASP A 354 9.94 2.51 -4.84
C ASP A 354 10.43 2.94 -3.45
N ALA A 355 11.57 2.39 -3.01
CA ALA A 355 12.13 2.67 -1.70
C ALA A 355 12.48 4.17 -1.50
N HIS A 356 12.88 4.90 -2.55
CA HIS A 356 13.18 6.33 -2.46
C HIS A 356 11.93 7.16 -2.24
N LEU A 357 10.81 6.78 -2.88
CA LEU A 357 9.52 7.42 -2.64
C LEU A 357 9.03 7.12 -1.21
N VAL A 358 9.16 5.88 -0.74
CA VAL A 358 8.80 5.49 0.63
C VAL A 358 9.62 6.29 1.64
N VAL A 359 10.95 6.37 1.48
CA VAL A 359 11.83 7.21 2.31
C VAL A 359 11.40 8.67 2.30
N SER A 360 11.14 9.23 1.11
CA SER A 360 10.76 10.65 0.99
C SER A 360 9.42 10.94 1.68
N VAL A 361 8.45 10.04 1.55
CA VAL A 361 7.15 10.14 2.24
C VAL A 361 7.32 9.96 3.75
N MET A 362 8.12 9.00 4.20
CA MET A 362 8.45 8.79 5.62
C MET A 362 9.13 10.03 6.22
N SER A 363 10.11 10.62 5.53
CA SER A 363 10.79 11.85 5.94
C SER A 363 9.83 13.05 6.02
N MET A 364 8.96 13.23 5.01
CA MET A 364 7.93 14.28 5.05
C MET A 364 6.96 14.11 6.22
N TRP A 365 6.43 12.90 6.40
CA TRP A 365 5.44 12.62 7.43
C TRP A 365 6.04 12.73 8.83
N THR A 366 7.32 12.37 8.99
CA THR A 366 8.09 12.55 10.24
C THR A 366 8.18 14.02 10.64
N ARG A 367 8.27 14.95 9.68
CA ARG A 367 8.29 16.38 10.01
C ARG A 367 6.90 16.98 10.18
N LEU A 368 5.91 16.54 9.40
CA LEU A 368 4.55 17.06 9.46
C LEU A 368 3.76 16.57 10.69
N GLN A 369 4.00 15.34 11.12
CA GLN A 369 3.33 14.67 12.23
C GLN A 369 4.32 13.81 13.04
N PRO A 370 5.29 14.44 13.75
CA PRO A 370 6.40 13.73 14.41
C PRO A 370 5.95 12.70 15.44
N ALA A 371 4.86 12.96 16.17
CA ALA A 371 4.30 12.02 17.14
C ALA A 371 3.73 10.74 16.48
N TYR A 372 3.18 10.84 15.26
CA TYR A 372 2.66 9.69 14.53
C TYR A 372 3.77 8.92 13.83
N ALA A 373 4.75 9.61 13.24
CA ALA A 373 5.89 8.97 12.59
C ALA A 373 6.81 8.23 13.58
N ALA A 374 7.00 8.78 14.78
CA ALA A 374 7.70 8.09 15.85
C ALA A 374 7.07 6.74 16.16
N ASN A 375 5.72 6.69 16.17
CA ASN A 375 4.92 5.50 16.40
C ASN A 375 4.80 4.54 15.19
N MET A 376 5.25 4.95 14.00
CA MET A 376 5.07 4.15 12.78
C MET A 376 6.36 3.51 12.28
N TRP A 377 7.53 4.13 12.50
CA TRP A 377 8.79 3.57 11.99
C TRP A 377 10.05 3.92 12.77
N ASN A 378 10.16 5.06 13.48
CA ASN A 378 11.45 5.44 14.09
C ASN A 378 11.94 4.43 15.12
N GLU A 379 11.09 4.00 16.05
CA GLU A 379 11.48 3.00 17.05
C GLU A 379 11.81 1.64 16.39
N ALA A 380 11.03 1.25 15.39
CA ALA A 380 11.21 0.00 14.65
C ALA A 380 12.54 -0.03 13.87
N LEU A 381 12.92 1.10 13.26
CA LEU A 381 14.22 1.27 12.59
C LEU A 381 15.38 1.28 13.59
N ASN A 382 15.22 1.94 14.73
CA ASN A 382 16.19 1.91 15.83
C ASN A 382 16.44 0.48 16.33
N LYS A 383 15.38 -0.31 16.55
CA LYS A 383 15.51 -1.72 16.96
C LYS A 383 16.29 -2.55 15.93
N ARG A 384 16.02 -2.36 14.64
CA ARG A 384 16.77 -3.01 13.54
C ARG A 384 18.25 -2.62 13.53
N LEU A 385 18.57 -1.38 13.88
CA LEU A 385 19.94 -0.90 14.07
C LEU A 385 20.55 -1.30 15.41
N GLY A 386 19.77 -1.76 16.40
CA GLY A 386 20.25 -1.89 17.78
C GLY A 386 20.67 -0.55 18.39
N THR A 387 19.99 0.53 18.01
CA THR A 387 20.12 1.88 18.59
C THR A 387 18.84 2.27 19.33
N GLU A 388 18.87 3.40 20.04
CA GLU A 388 17.72 3.92 20.78
C GLU A 388 17.62 5.44 20.54
N GLU A 389 16.39 5.95 20.45
CA GLU A 389 16.06 7.38 20.41
C GLU A 389 16.66 8.19 19.24
N LEU A 390 17.22 7.53 18.21
CA LEU A 390 17.65 8.24 17.00
C LEU A 390 16.44 8.68 16.18
N ASP A 391 16.44 9.92 15.70
CA ASP A 391 15.49 10.35 14.69
C ASP A 391 15.81 9.72 13.31
N LEU A 392 14.93 9.90 12.33
CA LEU A 392 15.10 9.30 11.00
C LEU A 392 16.40 9.77 10.32
N GLN A 393 16.81 11.02 10.55
CA GLN A 393 18.02 11.58 9.96
C GLN A 393 19.28 10.98 10.60
N GLU A 394 19.29 10.85 11.92
CA GLU A 394 20.34 10.19 12.67
C GLU A 394 20.44 8.70 12.30
N ILE A 395 19.31 8.03 12.07
CA ILE A 395 19.25 6.65 11.54
C ILE A 395 19.94 6.59 10.18
N LEU A 396 19.63 7.49 9.24
CA LEU A 396 20.27 7.51 7.92
C LEU A 396 21.80 7.69 8.04
N VAL A 397 22.25 8.63 8.86
CA VAL A 397 23.68 8.83 9.12
C VAL A 397 24.33 7.59 9.76
N GLU A 398 23.62 6.91 10.67
CA GLU A 398 24.11 5.70 11.32
C GLU A 398 24.18 4.51 10.35
N THR A 399 23.23 4.37 9.43
CA THR A 399 23.27 3.35 8.37
C THR A 399 24.52 3.52 7.49
N GLU A 400 24.82 4.76 7.10
CA GLU A 400 26.02 5.08 6.32
C GLU A 400 27.31 4.76 7.06
N LYS A 401 27.42 5.12 8.35
CA LYS A 401 28.59 4.79 9.18
C LYS A 401 28.83 3.28 9.27
N ARG A 402 27.76 2.49 9.24
CA ARG A 402 27.80 1.03 9.30
C ARG A 402 27.93 0.37 7.93
N GLY A 403 27.92 1.15 6.85
CA GLY A 403 28.01 0.64 5.48
C GLY A 403 26.81 -0.21 5.06
N ILE A 404 25.65 0.02 5.66
CA ILE A 404 24.38 -0.60 5.25
C ILE A 404 23.53 0.44 4.55
N THR A 405 22.82 0.03 3.50
CA THR A 405 21.88 0.92 2.81
C THR A 405 20.55 0.99 3.56
N PHE A 406 19.75 2.04 3.34
CA PHE A 406 18.45 2.16 4.01
C PHE A 406 17.48 1.05 3.59
N ASP A 407 17.49 0.66 2.33
CA ASP A 407 16.75 -0.51 1.82
C ASP A 407 17.16 -1.80 2.56
N GLN A 408 18.45 -2.04 2.78
CA GLN A 408 18.92 -3.19 3.58
C GLN A 408 18.48 -3.12 5.05
N LEU A 409 18.37 -1.91 5.61
CA LEU A 409 17.84 -1.73 6.96
C LEU A 409 16.37 -2.17 7.03
N LEU A 410 15.56 -1.80 6.02
CA LEU A 410 14.14 -2.17 5.98
C LEU A 410 13.93 -3.69 5.93
N THR A 411 14.83 -4.44 5.27
CA THR A 411 14.74 -5.90 5.16
C THR A 411 15.15 -6.67 6.41
N ILE A 412 15.58 -6.00 7.49
CA ILE A 412 15.89 -6.70 8.74
C ILE A 412 14.56 -7.15 9.37
N PRO A 413 14.34 -8.47 9.57
CA PRO A 413 13.05 -8.96 10.02
C PRO A 413 12.66 -8.43 11.40
N GLU A 414 11.41 -8.00 11.53
CA GLU A 414 10.79 -7.69 12.81
C GLU A 414 10.86 -8.91 13.73
N LYS A 415 11.01 -8.69 15.04
CA LYS A 415 11.02 -9.78 16.02
C LYS A 415 9.78 -9.71 16.91
N ASP A 416 9.12 -10.86 17.07
CA ASP A 416 7.90 -10.98 17.88
C ASP A 416 8.10 -10.54 19.35
N GLU A 417 9.33 -10.64 19.87
CA GLU A 417 9.70 -10.23 21.22
C GLU A 417 9.93 -8.72 21.38
N TRP A 418 9.98 -7.94 20.29
CA TRP A 418 10.19 -6.50 20.38
C TRP A 418 9.02 -5.80 21.06
N VAL A 419 9.37 -4.87 21.95
CA VAL A 419 8.42 -4.05 22.72
C VAL A 419 8.75 -2.59 22.48
N TYR A 420 7.73 -1.80 22.16
CA TYR A 420 7.82 -0.39 21.83
C TYR A 420 7.50 0.47 23.05
N SER A 421 7.73 1.79 22.96
CA SER A 421 7.51 2.72 24.06
C SER A 421 6.05 2.77 24.55
N ASP A 422 5.10 2.51 23.67
CA ASP A 422 3.66 2.38 23.95
C ASP A 422 3.25 0.96 24.41
N GLY A 423 4.21 0.04 24.46
CA GLY A 423 4.06 -1.32 24.98
C GLY A 423 4.20 -2.40 23.92
N LYS A 424 3.70 -3.59 24.24
CA LYS A 424 3.67 -4.72 23.30
C LYS A 424 2.48 -4.55 22.38
N SER A 425 2.70 -4.57 21.07
CA SER A 425 1.66 -4.37 20.06
C SER A 425 1.76 -5.43 18.97
N THR A 426 0.66 -5.69 18.29
CA THR A 426 0.59 -6.66 17.17
C THR A 426 -0.43 -6.19 16.15
N THR A 427 -0.18 -6.40 14.86
CA THR A 427 -1.20 -6.23 13.82
C THR A 427 -2.32 -7.27 13.98
N CYS A 428 -3.42 -7.10 13.22
CA CYS A 428 -4.57 -8.01 13.25
C CYS A 428 -4.17 -9.48 13.08
N VAL A 429 -3.32 -9.77 12.10
CA VAL A 429 -2.90 -11.13 11.78
C VAL A 429 -1.79 -11.65 12.71
N ALA A 430 -0.82 -10.80 13.07
CA ALA A 430 0.26 -11.16 14.00
C ALA A 430 -0.30 -11.52 15.38
N PHE A 431 -1.39 -10.88 15.82
CA PHE A 431 -2.11 -11.26 17.04
C PHE A 431 -2.57 -12.72 17.01
N ILE A 432 -3.20 -13.14 15.91
CA ILE A 432 -3.75 -14.49 15.75
C ILE A 432 -2.63 -15.52 15.61
N LEU A 433 -1.62 -15.24 14.81
CA LEU A 433 -0.51 -16.16 14.60
C LEU A 433 0.39 -16.30 15.83
N SER A 434 0.54 -15.23 16.63
CA SER A 434 1.19 -15.30 17.94
C SER A 434 0.38 -16.22 18.88
N MET A 435 -0.94 -16.09 18.87
CA MET A 435 -1.82 -17.01 19.61
C MET A 435 -1.64 -18.46 19.14
N TYR A 436 -1.52 -18.70 17.83
CA TYR A 436 -1.25 -20.03 17.28
C TYR A 436 0.13 -20.58 17.70
N LYS A 437 1.14 -19.71 17.82
CA LYS A 437 2.46 -20.07 18.38
C LYS A 437 2.32 -20.53 19.83
N GLU A 438 1.69 -19.73 20.69
CA GLU A 438 1.47 -20.06 22.09
C GLU A 438 0.57 -21.30 22.27
N ALA A 439 -0.43 -21.47 21.39
CA ALA A 439 -1.31 -22.64 21.37
C ALA A 439 -0.64 -23.91 20.82
N GLY A 440 0.61 -23.82 20.35
CA GLY A 440 1.42 -24.97 19.92
C GLY A 440 1.22 -25.43 18.48
N LEU A 441 0.54 -24.64 17.62
CA LEU A 441 0.26 -25.06 16.23
C LEU A 441 1.50 -25.12 15.34
N PHE A 442 2.52 -24.29 15.61
CA PHE A 442 3.78 -24.29 14.88
C PHE A 442 4.79 -25.34 15.39
N GLY A 443 4.50 -26.02 16.51
CA GLY A 443 5.34 -27.10 17.02
C GLY A 443 6.83 -26.73 17.14
N PRO A 444 7.77 -27.58 16.69
CA PRO A 444 9.21 -27.34 16.85
C PRO A 444 9.76 -26.10 16.13
N ILE A 445 9.06 -25.60 15.10
CA ILE A 445 9.54 -24.46 14.31
C ILE A 445 9.06 -23.11 14.86
N ALA A 446 8.27 -23.10 15.94
CA ALA A 446 7.70 -21.86 16.51
C ALA A 446 8.76 -20.79 16.83
N ASN A 447 9.94 -21.20 17.29
CA ASN A 447 11.05 -20.29 17.62
C ASN A 447 11.78 -19.72 16.39
N PHE A 448 11.49 -20.25 15.20
CA PHE A 448 12.10 -19.82 13.94
C PHE A 448 11.10 -19.08 13.04
N ILE A 449 9.92 -18.74 13.55
CA ILE A 449 8.89 -18.00 12.83
C ILE A 449 8.72 -16.66 13.53
N GLN A 450 8.84 -15.57 12.78
CA GLN A 450 8.48 -14.22 13.23
C GLN A 450 7.11 -13.89 12.63
N VAL A 451 6.05 -13.98 13.43
CA VAL A 451 4.69 -13.78 12.92
C VAL A 451 4.37 -12.31 12.65
N THR A 452 5.19 -11.39 13.15
CA THR A 452 5.15 -9.99 12.77
C THR A 452 5.49 -9.75 11.30
N GLU A 453 6.15 -10.70 10.62
CA GLU A 453 6.49 -10.63 9.19
C GLU A 453 5.37 -11.19 8.29
N PHE A 454 4.23 -11.60 8.86
CA PHE A 454 3.16 -12.21 8.08
C PHE A 454 2.13 -11.17 7.67
N THR A 455 1.79 -11.16 6.38
CA THR A 455 0.59 -10.49 5.90
C THR A 455 -0.65 -11.36 6.12
N ILE A 456 -1.83 -10.79 5.91
CA ILE A 456 -3.09 -11.55 5.92
C ILE A 456 -3.07 -12.66 4.84
N ARG A 457 -2.40 -12.42 3.71
CA ARG A 457 -2.20 -13.42 2.65
C ARG A 457 -1.48 -14.65 3.17
N ASP A 458 -0.34 -14.43 3.81
CA ASP A 458 0.49 -15.53 4.30
C ASP A 458 -0.26 -16.37 5.33
N ALA A 459 -1.06 -15.74 6.18
CA ALA A 459 -1.85 -16.43 7.20
C ALA A 459 -2.89 -17.38 6.62
N TYR A 460 -3.71 -16.96 5.66
CA TYR A 460 -4.73 -17.85 5.08
C TYR A 460 -4.14 -18.92 4.14
N MET A 461 -2.90 -18.73 3.68
CA MET A 461 -2.17 -19.72 2.87
C MET A 461 -1.60 -20.86 3.72
N LEU A 462 -1.43 -20.66 5.03
CA LEU A 462 -0.95 -21.70 5.93
C LEU A 462 -1.85 -22.93 5.90
N LYS A 463 -1.23 -24.10 5.83
CA LYS A 463 -1.89 -25.40 5.81
C LYS A 463 -2.35 -25.84 7.20
N LEU A 464 -3.17 -25.00 7.82
CA LEU A 464 -3.73 -25.17 9.16
C LEU A 464 -5.25 -25.35 9.15
N PHE A 465 -5.90 -25.02 8.04
CA PHE A 465 -7.35 -24.92 7.95
C PHE A 465 -8.00 -26.13 7.28
N GLU A 466 -9.32 -26.22 7.43
CA GLU A 466 -10.14 -27.23 6.79
C GLU A 466 -10.51 -26.80 5.36
N ASP A 467 -10.25 -27.68 4.39
CA ASP A 467 -10.59 -27.50 2.97
C ASP A 467 -11.51 -28.62 2.44
N ASN A 468 -11.82 -29.64 3.25
CA ASN A 468 -12.76 -30.69 2.91
C ASN A 468 -14.19 -30.28 3.27
N HIS A 469 -15.00 -30.00 2.24
CA HIS A 469 -16.38 -29.55 2.39
C HIS A 469 -17.27 -30.49 3.21
N THR A 470 -16.95 -31.79 3.25
CA THR A 470 -17.74 -32.76 4.02
C THR A 470 -17.57 -32.61 5.54
N ARG A 471 -16.54 -31.90 6.00
CA ARG A 471 -16.24 -31.65 7.41
C ARG A 471 -16.62 -30.23 7.86
N LEU A 472 -16.97 -29.35 6.92
CA LEU A 472 -17.43 -28.01 7.24
C LEU A 472 -18.83 -28.06 7.90
N PRO A 473 -19.18 -27.08 8.76
CA PRO A 473 -20.49 -27.02 9.38
C PRO A 473 -21.63 -27.03 8.36
N SER A 474 -22.78 -27.60 8.72
CA SER A 474 -23.92 -27.74 7.78
C SER A 474 -24.48 -26.40 7.28
N TRP A 475 -24.33 -25.33 8.06
CA TRP A 475 -24.71 -23.95 7.68
C TRP A 475 -23.65 -23.26 6.81
N CYS A 476 -22.47 -23.85 6.64
CA CYS A 476 -21.36 -23.28 5.88
C CYS A 476 -21.77 -23.01 4.43
N ASN A 477 -21.81 -21.74 4.06
CA ASN A 477 -22.09 -21.35 2.68
C ASN A 477 -20.81 -21.38 1.84
N THR A 478 -20.60 -22.52 1.18
CA THR A 478 -19.49 -22.73 0.22
C THR A 478 -19.87 -22.37 -1.23
N GLU A 479 -21.07 -21.81 -1.44
CA GLU A 479 -21.67 -21.56 -2.77
C GLU A 479 -21.60 -22.78 -3.69
N ASP A 480 -22.19 -23.90 -3.27
CA ASP A 480 -22.18 -25.17 -3.99
C ASP A 480 -20.75 -25.70 -4.25
N GLY A 481 -19.84 -25.46 -3.30
CA GLY A 481 -18.45 -25.89 -3.38
C GLY A 481 -17.55 -25.02 -4.26
N ARG A 482 -17.93 -23.77 -4.54
CA ARG A 482 -17.09 -22.80 -5.26
C ARG A 482 -15.96 -22.22 -4.42
N VAL A 483 -16.09 -22.24 -3.09
CA VAL A 483 -15.05 -21.83 -2.15
C VAL A 483 -14.81 -22.91 -1.09
N PRO A 484 -13.56 -23.13 -0.65
CA PRO A 484 -13.21 -24.18 0.30
C PRO A 484 -13.50 -23.85 1.77
N PHE A 485 -14.09 -22.68 2.04
CA PHE A 485 -14.31 -22.15 3.40
C PHE A 485 -15.73 -21.59 3.56
N CYS A 486 -16.08 -21.15 4.78
CA CYS A 486 -17.42 -20.69 5.10
C CYS A 486 -17.55 -19.18 4.97
N GLN A 487 -18.14 -18.68 3.88
CA GLN A 487 -18.43 -17.24 3.78
C GLN A 487 -19.75 -16.88 4.47
N ILE A 488 -19.63 -16.33 5.69
CA ILE A 488 -20.74 -16.09 6.62
C ILE A 488 -21.44 -14.74 6.46
N LEU A 489 -20.75 -13.73 5.87
CA LEU A 489 -21.33 -12.42 5.59
C LEU A 489 -20.81 -11.86 4.25
N GLY A 490 -21.61 -11.02 3.60
CA GLY A 490 -21.18 -10.13 2.54
C GLY A 490 -21.81 -10.39 1.17
N GLU A 491 -21.98 -9.32 0.41
CA GLU A 491 -22.58 -9.30 -0.93
C GLU A 491 -21.69 -9.92 -2.00
N TYR A 492 -20.36 -9.86 -1.82
CA TYR A 492 -19.38 -10.29 -2.81
C TYR A 492 -18.61 -11.50 -2.32
N ARG A 493 -18.30 -12.42 -3.24
CA ARG A 493 -17.57 -13.64 -2.95
C ARG A 493 -16.14 -13.32 -2.53
N MET A 494 -15.74 -13.88 -1.40
CA MET A 494 -14.34 -13.86 -0.96
C MET A 494 -13.53 -14.79 -1.85
N GLU A 495 -12.41 -14.29 -2.35
CA GLU A 495 -11.42 -15.02 -3.12
C GLU A 495 -10.19 -15.03 -2.22
N LEU A 496 -9.87 -16.14 -1.54
CA LEU A 496 -8.62 -16.28 -0.78
C LEU A 496 -7.69 -17.16 -1.64
N PRO A 497 -6.88 -16.57 -2.54
CA PRO A 497 -6.04 -17.34 -3.45
C PRO A 497 -5.05 -18.20 -2.67
N GLU A 498 -4.70 -19.39 -3.17
CA GLU A 498 -3.71 -20.26 -2.48
C GLU A 498 -4.09 -20.64 -1.03
N TYR A 499 -5.37 -20.52 -0.66
CA TYR A 499 -5.89 -20.90 0.64
C TYR A 499 -5.45 -22.31 1.04
N ASN A 500 -4.89 -22.44 2.24
CA ASN A 500 -4.52 -23.71 2.87
C ASN A 500 -3.49 -24.55 2.07
N THR A 501 -2.57 -23.93 1.34
CA THR A 501 -1.63 -24.63 0.44
C THR A 501 -0.23 -24.82 1.00
N ILE A 502 0.25 -23.94 1.89
CA ILE A 502 1.65 -23.90 2.33
C ILE A 502 1.83 -24.53 3.70
N GLN A 503 2.69 -25.54 3.78
CA GLN A 503 3.12 -26.07 5.08
C GLN A 503 4.05 -25.06 5.77
N PRO A 504 3.84 -24.73 7.05
CA PRO A 504 4.77 -23.88 7.79
C PRO A 504 6.21 -24.44 7.80
N TYR A 505 7.21 -23.57 7.65
CA TYR A 505 8.65 -23.89 7.78
C TYR A 505 9.40 -22.74 8.46
N ALA A 506 10.65 -23.00 8.86
CA ALA A 506 11.50 -22.04 9.55
C ALA A 506 11.85 -20.84 8.66
N ASN A 507 11.88 -19.64 9.25
CA ASN A 507 12.22 -18.36 8.61
C ASN A 507 11.31 -17.97 7.43
N MET A 508 10.08 -18.52 7.40
CA MET A 508 9.11 -18.17 6.37
C MET A 508 8.69 -16.70 6.47
N ASN A 509 8.46 -16.06 5.33
CA ASN A 509 8.06 -14.65 5.23
C ASN A 509 9.10 -13.61 5.65
N GLU A 510 10.36 -13.99 5.88
CA GLU A 510 11.40 -12.99 6.22
C GLU A 510 12.07 -12.38 4.97
N ASN A 511 11.80 -12.89 3.76
CA ASN A 511 12.45 -12.47 2.50
C ASN A 511 11.50 -12.65 1.29
N CYS A 512 10.25 -12.20 1.41
CA CYS A 512 9.21 -12.44 0.41
C CYS A 512 8.90 -11.20 -0.45
N PRO A 513 8.96 -11.30 -1.79
CA PRO A 513 8.48 -10.22 -2.65
C PRO A 513 6.95 -10.16 -2.66
N SER A 514 6.40 -8.96 -2.87
CA SER A 514 4.95 -8.71 -2.89
C SER A 514 4.54 -7.89 -4.13
N LEU A 515 4.89 -8.37 -5.33
CA LEU A 515 4.57 -7.64 -6.57
C LEU A 515 3.23 -8.04 -7.20
N PRO A 516 2.32 -7.07 -7.43
CA PRO A 516 1.16 -7.29 -8.27
C PRO A 516 1.52 -7.51 -9.74
N PRO A 517 0.60 -8.07 -10.55
CA PRO A 517 -0.72 -8.57 -10.13
C PRO A 517 -0.69 -10.02 -9.63
N ASN A 518 0.42 -10.74 -9.84
CA ASN A 518 0.48 -12.19 -9.62
C ASN A 518 0.92 -12.57 -8.20
N TYR A 519 1.64 -11.68 -7.51
CA TYR A 519 2.19 -11.92 -6.17
C TYR A 519 2.97 -13.25 -6.08
N GLU A 520 3.81 -13.49 -7.09
CA GLU A 520 4.58 -14.72 -7.22
C GLU A 520 5.45 -14.94 -5.99
N ARG A 521 5.25 -16.09 -5.36
CA ARG A 521 5.97 -16.49 -4.15
C ARG A 521 7.16 -17.40 -4.50
N PRO A 522 8.41 -16.94 -4.36
CA PRO A 522 9.59 -17.78 -4.60
C PRO A 522 9.65 -18.97 -3.64
N ALA A 523 10.38 -20.02 -4.01
CA ALA A 523 10.66 -21.10 -3.06
C ALA A 523 11.53 -20.57 -1.91
N GLN A 524 11.17 -20.90 -0.67
CA GLN A 524 11.86 -20.48 0.57
C GLN A 524 11.72 -19.00 0.95
N CYS A 525 10.90 -18.24 0.22
CA CYS A 525 10.07 -17.22 0.83
C CYS A 525 9.06 -17.99 1.66
#